data_AF-A0A4R5LQT4-F1
#
_entry.id   AF-A0A4R5LQT4-F1
#
_cell.length_a   1.000
_cell.length_b   1.000
_cell.length_c   1.000
_cell.angle_alpha   90.00
_cell.angle_beta   90.00
_cell.angle_gamma   90.00
#
_symmetry.space_group_name_H-M   'P 1'
#
loop_
_entity.id
_entity.type
_entity.pdbx_description
1 polymer ?
#
loop_
_entity_poly.entity_id
_entity_poly.type
_entity_poly.pdbx_seq_one_letter_code
_entity_poly.pdbx_strand_id
1 'polypeptide(L)'
;MTEYEMGELLHNQFDTLWESSQMYFTLVSAYLVVAYLVGDKLTRKQYSIVTTLYLFWVYGVIQTQCVSGIGAIRLAEIISGKEGILLQYSHGFLMEFGIFGFTVVMVCGVFASLYFMWTVRHPKPI
;
A
#
# COMPACT_ATOMS: atom_id res chain seq x y z
N MET A 1 -12.62 28.11 4.07
CA MET A 1 -11.23 27.62 4.03
C MET A 1 -10.49 28.55 3.10
N THR A 2 -9.37 29.12 3.54
CA THR A 2 -8.56 29.99 2.66
C THR A 2 -7.82 29.12 1.63
N GLU A 3 -7.45 29.68 0.48
CA GLU A 3 -6.68 28.93 -0.53
C GLU A 3 -5.37 28.36 0.04
N TYR A 4 -4.77 29.07 0.99
CA TYR A 4 -3.58 28.63 1.72
C TYR A 4 -3.84 27.37 2.55
N GLU A 5 -4.91 27.36 3.35
CA GLU A 5 -5.29 26.20 4.17
C GLU A 5 -5.54 24.95 3.31
N MET A 6 -6.14 25.11 2.13
CA MET A 6 -6.37 23.99 1.21
C MET A 6 -5.07 23.44 0.61
N GLY A 7 -4.13 24.32 0.25
CA GLY A 7 -2.81 23.92 -0.22
C GLY A 7 -2.04 23.13 0.84
N GLU A 8 -2.08 23.57 2.10
CA GLU A 8 -1.45 22.89 3.22
C GLU A 8 -2.06 21.50 3.47
N LEU A 9 -3.40 21.37 3.42
CA LEU A 9 -4.07 20.08 3.56
C LEU A 9 -3.71 19.09 2.45
N LEU A 10 -3.61 19.56 1.20
CA LEU A 10 -3.17 18.72 0.09
C LEU A 10 -1.73 18.25 0.28
N HIS A 11 -0.82 19.15 0.65
CA HIS A 11 0.58 18.81 0.88
C HIS A 11 0.73 17.75 1.98
N ASN A 12 0.05 17.96 3.12
CA ASN A 12 0.04 17.00 4.22
C ASN A 12 -0.49 15.62 3.80
N GLN A 13 -1.46 15.57 2.87
CA GLN A 13 -1.93 14.29 2.35
C GLN A 13 -0.90 13.59 1.46
N PHE A 14 -0.23 14.32 0.57
CA PHE A 14 0.85 13.75 -0.24
C PHE A 14 1.99 13.23 0.62
N ASP A 15 2.36 13.95 1.69
CA ASP A 15 3.38 13.52 2.63
C ASP A 15 2.97 12.22 3.34
N THR A 16 1.71 12.11 3.76
CA THR A 16 1.17 10.89 4.38
C THR A 16 1.22 9.69 3.42
N LEU A 17 0.85 9.89 2.14
CA LEU A 17 0.91 8.86 1.10
C LEU A 17 2.35 8.42 0.82
N TRP A 18 3.28 9.37 0.83
CA TRP A 18 4.69 9.13 0.60
C TRP A 18 5.33 8.33 1.75
N GLU A 19 5.10 8.75 3.00
CA GLU A 19 5.63 8.10 4.20
C GLU A 19 5.16 6.64 4.30
N SER A 20 3.87 6.40 4.09
CA SER A 20 3.30 5.06 4.13
C SER A 20 3.79 4.17 2.98
N SER A 21 4.12 4.74 1.81
CA SER A 21 4.79 4.00 0.72
C SER A 21 6.20 3.57 1.10
N GLN A 22 6.99 4.46 1.71
CA GLN A 22 8.33 4.14 2.21
C GLN A 22 8.29 3.03 3.27
N MET A 23 7.31 3.10 4.16
CA MET A 23 7.09 2.08 5.19
C MET A 23 6.75 0.72 4.57
N TYR A 24 5.87 0.68 3.58
CA TYR A 24 5.56 -0.54 2.83
C TYR A 24 6.81 -1.15 2.19
N PHE A 25 7.59 -0.37 1.44
CA PHE A 25 8.81 -0.87 0.79
C PHE A 25 9.83 -1.41 1.79
N THR A 26 9.99 -0.72 2.92
CA THR A 26 10.89 -1.16 4.00
C THR A 26 10.46 -2.50 4.56
N LEU A 27 9.16 -2.69 4.82
CA LEU A 27 8.62 -3.94 5.37
C LEU A 27 8.74 -5.10 4.39
N VAL A 28 8.37 -4.90 3.13
CA VAL A 28 8.50 -5.93 2.09
C VAL A 28 9.96 -6.33 1.92
N SER A 29 10.87 -5.35 1.85
CA SER A 29 12.30 -5.61 1.70
C SER A 29 12.87 -6.36 2.91
N ALA A 30 12.55 -5.92 4.13
CA ALA A 30 12.97 -6.59 5.35
C ALA A 30 12.44 -8.02 5.42
N TYR A 31 11.16 -8.23 5.07
CA TYR A 31 10.55 -9.56 5.04
C TYR A 31 11.24 -10.48 4.02
N LEU A 32 11.53 -9.99 2.81
CA LEU A 32 12.25 -10.74 1.79
C LEU A 32 13.67 -11.11 2.22
N VAL A 33 14.39 -10.17 2.85
CA VAL A 33 15.74 -10.43 3.38
C VAL A 33 15.70 -11.50 4.48
N VAL A 34 14.77 -11.40 5.43
CA VAL A 34 14.60 -12.41 6.49
C VAL A 34 14.19 -13.76 5.90
N ALA A 35 13.28 -13.77 4.93
CA ALA A 35 12.87 -14.97 4.21
C ALA A 35 14.05 -15.62 3.48
N TYR A 36 14.94 -14.85 2.88
CA TYR A 36 16.14 -15.36 2.20
C TYR A 36 17.18 -15.92 3.17
N LEU A 37 17.46 -15.22 4.27
CA LEU A 37 18.53 -15.60 5.20
C LEU A 37 18.15 -16.72 6.18
N VAL A 38 16.87 -16.79 6.56
CA VAL A 38 16.40 -17.66 7.67
C VAL A 38 15.18 -18.52 7.26
N GLY A 39 14.70 -18.40 6.03
CA GLY A 39 13.49 -19.09 5.54
C GLY A 39 13.56 -20.62 5.66
N ASP A 40 14.75 -21.19 5.45
CA ASP A 40 15.04 -22.62 5.54
C ASP A 40 15.04 -23.15 6.99
N LYS A 41 15.44 -22.32 7.95
CA LYS A 41 15.60 -22.66 9.37
C LYS A 41 14.32 -22.49 10.19
N LEU A 42 13.28 -21.88 9.63
CA LEU A 42 12.03 -21.59 10.34
C LEU A 42 11.12 -22.82 10.49
N THR A 43 10.71 -23.10 11.73
CA THR A 43 9.70 -24.12 12.02
C THR A 43 8.31 -23.71 11.50
N ARG A 44 7.38 -24.67 11.31
CA ARG A 44 6.03 -24.39 10.78
C ARG A 44 5.25 -23.39 11.64
N LYS A 45 5.43 -23.44 12.96
CA LYS A 45 4.80 -22.51 13.90
C LYS A 45 5.38 -21.09 13.79
N GLN A 46 6.71 -20.95 13.76
CA GLN A 46 7.37 -19.64 13.63
C GLN A 46 7.01 -18.96 12.30
N TYR A 47 7.00 -19.72 11.21
CA TYR A 47 6.57 -19.23 9.90
C TYR A 47 5.15 -18.65 9.93
N SER A 48 4.20 -19.37 10.54
CA SER A 48 2.80 -18.92 10.61
C SER A 48 2.64 -17.62 11.38
N ILE A 49 3.34 -17.50 12.52
CA ILE A 49 3.30 -16.30 13.36
C ILE A 49 3.87 -15.10 12.59
N VAL A 50 5.07 -15.23 12.00
CA VAL A 50 5.72 -14.15 11.25
C VAL A 50 4.88 -13.71 10.06
N THR A 51 4.32 -14.67 9.33
CA THR A 51 3.46 -14.40 8.16
C THR A 51 2.18 -13.68 8.56
N THR A 52 1.55 -14.09 9.67
CA THR A 52 0.30 -13.45 10.15
C THR A 52 0.56 -12.02 10.61
N LEU A 53 1.65 -11.78 11.36
CA LEU A 53 2.05 -10.44 11.79
C LEU A 53 2.36 -9.53 10.60
N TYR A 54 3.10 -10.05 9.60
CA TYR A 54 3.40 -9.33 8.37
C TYR A 54 2.12 -8.95 7.61
N LEU A 55 1.20 -9.91 7.43
CA LEU A 55 -0.07 -9.66 6.74
C LEU A 55 -0.93 -8.63 7.46
N PHE A 56 -1.04 -8.71 8.78
CA PHE A 56 -1.81 -7.75 9.57
C PHE A 56 -1.23 -6.33 9.46
N TRP A 57 0.10 -6.22 9.49
CA TRP A 57 0.78 -4.93 9.35
C TRP A 57 0.60 -4.34 7.95
N VAL A 58 0.89 -5.12 6.92
CA VAL A 58 0.78 -4.65 5.53
C VAL A 58 -0.67 -4.32 5.18
N TYR A 59 -1.64 -5.07 5.71
CA TYR A 59 -3.06 -4.71 5.59
C TYR A 59 -3.35 -3.33 6.18
N GLY A 60 -2.84 -3.03 7.38
CA GLY A 60 -2.99 -1.70 7.98
C GLY A 60 -2.37 -0.59 7.12
N VAL A 61 -1.19 -0.82 6.56
CA VAL A 61 -0.53 0.16 5.66
C VAL A 61 -1.35 0.39 4.39
N ILE A 62 -1.84 -0.68 3.75
CA ILE A 62 -2.69 -0.59 2.55
C ILE A 62 -4.00 0.14 2.87
N GLN A 63 -4.62 -0.15 4.03
CA GLN A 63 -5.86 0.52 4.44
C GLN A 63 -5.64 2.02 4.63
N THR A 64 -4.59 2.42 5.36
CA THR A 64 -4.25 3.84 5.55
C THR A 64 -4.04 4.54 4.21
N GLN A 65 -3.34 3.89 3.27
CA GLN A 65 -3.14 4.42 1.92
C GLN A 65 -4.44 4.61 1.15
N CYS A 66 -5.36 3.64 1.20
CA CYS A 66 -6.66 3.76 0.56
C CYS A 66 -7.48 4.93 1.14
N VAL A 67 -7.49 5.07 2.46
CA VAL A 67 -8.24 6.15 3.14
C VAL A 67 -7.65 7.51 2.81
N SER A 68 -6.33 7.68 2.90
CA SER A 68 -5.64 8.92 2.55
C SER A 68 -5.81 9.27 1.07
N GLY A 69 -5.77 8.27 0.19
CA GLY A 69 -6.01 8.46 -1.25
C GLY A 69 -7.41 8.97 -1.55
N ILE A 70 -8.44 8.37 -0.94
CA ILE A 70 -9.83 8.86 -1.06
C ILE A 70 -9.96 10.27 -0.48
N GLY A 71 -9.29 10.56 0.63
CA GLY A 71 -9.24 11.90 1.22
C GLY A 71 -8.65 12.95 0.28
N ALA A 72 -7.54 12.62 -0.39
CA ALA A 72 -6.90 13.50 -1.37
C ALA A 72 -7.81 13.77 -2.59
N ILE A 73 -8.52 12.75 -3.08
CA ILE A 73 -9.51 12.91 -4.17
C ILE A 73 -10.60 13.90 -3.75
N ARG A 74 -11.20 13.70 -2.57
CA ARG A 74 -12.28 14.57 -2.06
C ARG A 74 -11.82 16.01 -1.88
N LEU A 75 -10.59 16.21 -1.39
CA LEU A 75 -10.02 17.55 -1.27
C LEU A 75 -9.87 18.20 -2.66
N ALA A 76 -9.32 17.48 -3.65
CA ALA A 76 -9.18 17.98 -5.01
C ALA A 76 -10.52 18.35 -5.67
N GLU A 77 -11.59 17.60 -5.38
CA GLU A 77 -12.95 17.91 -5.82
C GLU A 77 -13.46 19.24 -5.26
N ILE A 78 -13.27 19.46 -3.95
CA ILE A 78 -13.64 20.72 -3.28
C ILE A 78 -12.86 21.90 -3.86
N ILE A 79 -11.54 21.74 -4.12
CA ILE A 79 -10.70 22.82 -4.71
C ILE A 79 -11.19 23.20 -6.10
N SER A 80 -11.62 22.22 -6.89
CA SER A 80 -12.00 22.45 -8.28
C SER A 80 -13.29 23.24 -8.44
N GLY A 81 -14.02 23.56 -7.36
CA GLY A 81 -15.27 24.33 -7.40
C GLY A 81 -16.39 23.65 -8.20
N LYS A 82 -16.24 22.35 -8.51
CA LYS A 82 -17.14 21.56 -9.36
C LYS A 82 -18.11 20.78 -8.49
N GLU A 83 -18.98 21.47 -7.76
CA GLU A 83 -20.20 20.86 -7.25
C GLU A 83 -21.17 20.67 -8.43
N GLY A 84 -21.03 19.58 -9.19
CA GLY A 84 -21.98 19.31 -10.29
C GLY A 84 -21.52 18.29 -11.33
N ILE A 85 -21.77 17.00 -11.05
CA ILE A 85 -22.37 15.93 -11.89
C ILE A 85 -21.77 15.61 -13.30
N LEU A 86 -21.04 16.48 -14.00
CA LEU A 86 -20.66 16.26 -15.41
C LEU A 86 -19.16 16.15 -15.71
N LEU A 87 -18.27 16.41 -14.74
CA LEU A 87 -16.82 16.13 -14.87
C LEU A 87 -16.35 14.94 -14.01
N GLN A 88 -17.32 14.17 -13.51
CA GLN A 88 -17.15 12.96 -12.71
C GLN A 88 -16.48 11.80 -13.48
N TYR A 89 -16.47 11.84 -14.82
CA TYR A 89 -16.03 10.70 -15.65
C TYR A 89 -14.54 10.67 -16.00
N SER A 90 -13.81 11.81 -16.01
CA SER A 90 -12.40 11.82 -16.46
C SER A 90 -11.37 12.03 -15.35
N HIS A 91 -11.69 12.79 -14.30
CA HIS A 91 -10.79 12.97 -13.15
C HIS A 91 -10.95 11.84 -12.12
N GLY A 92 -12.18 11.41 -11.84
CA GLY A 92 -12.44 10.26 -10.98
C GLY A 92 -11.81 8.99 -11.54
N PHE A 93 -11.98 8.73 -12.84
CA PHE A 93 -11.46 7.51 -13.46
C PHE A 93 -9.93 7.36 -13.33
N LEU A 94 -9.14 8.38 -13.66
CA LEU A 94 -7.67 8.26 -13.60
C LEU A 94 -7.15 8.16 -12.16
N MET A 95 -7.75 8.89 -11.21
CA MET A 95 -7.35 8.81 -9.80
C MET A 95 -7.84 7.52 -9.13
N GLU A 96 -9.07 7.07 -9.37
CA GLU A 96 -9.59 5.79 -8.89
C GLU A 96 -8.81 4.63 -9.49
N PHE A 97 -8.50 4.68 -10.78
CA PHE A 97 -7.65 3.68 -11.44
C PHE A 97 -6.23 3.72 -10.89
N GLY A 98 -5.72 4.90 -10.52
CA GLY A 98 -4.43 5.08 -9.84
C GLY A 98 -4.41 4.39 -8.48
N ILE A 99 -5.39 4.67 -7.62
CA ILE A 99 -5.49 4.06 -6.28
C ILE A 99 -5.74 2.55 -6.40
N PHE A 100 -6.64 2.13 -7.28
CA PHE A 100 -6.94 0.73 -7.52
C PHE A 100 -5.71 -0.02 -8.04
N GLY A 101 -5.06 0.50 -9.08
CA GLY A 101 -3.84 -0.07 -9.65
C GLY A 101 -2.72 -0.15 -8.62
N PHE A 102 -2.53 0.89 -7.81
CA PHE A 102 -1.55 0.91 -6.73
C PHE A 102 -1.85 -0.12 -5.65
N THR A 103 -3.13 -0.25 -5.25
CA THR A 103 -3.59 -1.26 -4.29
C THR A 103 -3.34 -2.67 -4.83
N VAL A 104 -3.68 -2.92 -6.10
CA VAL A 104 -3.41 -4.20 -6.77
C VAL A 104 -1.93 -4.50 -6.77
N VAL A 105 -1.07 -3.54 -7.10
CA VAL A 105 0.39 -3.71 -7.07
C VAL A 105 0.88 -4.06 -5.66
N MET A 106 0.38 -3.37 -4.62
CA MET A 106 0.77 -3.68 -3.24
C MET A 106 0.32 -5.07 -2.80
N VAL A 107 -0.91 -5.47 -3.14
CA VAL A 107 -1.45 -6.80 -2.85
C VAL A 107 -0.67 -7.87 -3.62
N CYS A 108 -0.40 -7.67 -4.91
CA CYS A 108 0.45 -8.55 -5.70
C CYS A 108 1.86 -8.66 -5.13
N GLY A 109 2.44 -7.57 -4.63
CA GLY A 109 3.74 -7.54 -3.96
C GLY A 109 3.75 -8.42 -2.70
N VAL A 110 2.69 -8.39 -1.91
CA VAL A 110 2.50 -9.28 -0.75
C VAL A 110 2.43 -10.74 -1.18
N PHE A 111 1.63 -11.06 -2.19
CA PHE A 111 1.56 -12.44 -2.70
C PHE A 111 2.89 -12.92 -3.26
N ALA A 112 3.61 -12.06 -3.98
CA ALA A 112 4.95 -12.35 -4.47
C ALA A 112 5.94 -12.61 -3.32
N SER A 113 5.88 -11.83 -2.23
CA SER A 113 6.75 -12.03 -1.07
C SER A 113 6.43 -13.34 -0.34
N LEU A 114 5.15 -13.67 -0.17
CA LEU A 114 4.73 -14.96 0.40
C LEU A 114 5.17 -16.15 -0.47
N TYR A 115 4.98 -16.04 -1.79
CA TYR A 115 5.40 -17.06 -2.75
C TYR A 115 6.92 -17.28 -2.71
N PHE A 116 7.69 -16.19 -2.62
CA PHE A 116 9.13 -16.26 -2.50
C PHE A 116 9.54 -16.99 -1.21
N MET A 117 8.94 -16.64 -0.06
CA MET A 117 9.23 -17.31 1.21
C MET A 117 8.89 -18.81 1.16
N TRP A 118 7.76 -19.17 0.52
CA TRP A 118 7.38 -20.57 0.35
C TRP A 118 8.40 -21.34 -0.50
N THR A 119 8.87 -20.73 -1.58
CA THR A 119 9.85 -21.30 -2.50
C THR A 119 11.19 -21.54 -1.81
N VAL A 120 11.68 -20.58 -1.02
CA VAL A 120 12.94 -20.73 -0.25
C VAL A 120 12.84 -21.86 0.77
N ARG A 121 11.66 -22.07 1.36
CA ARG A 121 11.45 -23.11 2.37
C ARG A 121 11.38 -24.53 1.80
N HIS A 122 10.88 -24.69 0.57
CA HIS A 122 10.72 -26.01 -0.07
C HIS A 122 11.58 -26.08 -1.34
N PRO A 123 12.92 -26.09 -1.20
CA PRO A 123 13.78 -26.26 -2.37
C PRO A 123 13.44 -27.60 -3.02
N LYS A 124 13.10 -27.59 -4.31
CA LYS A 124 12.85 -28.82 -5.06
C LYS A 124 14.12 -29.68 -4.99
N PRO A 125 14.01 -31.00 -4.69
CA PRO A 125 15.16 -31.87 -4.80
C PRO A 125 15.63 -31.85 -6.26
N ILE A 126 16.90 -31.49 -6.44
CA ILE A 126 17.61 -31.50 -7.73
C ILE A 126 17.90 -32.96 -8.10
#